data_AF-A0A846D0B4-F1
#
_entry.id   AF-A0A846D0B4-F1
#
_cell.length_a   1.000
_cell.length_b   1.000
_cell.length_c   1.000
_cell.angle_alpha   90.00
_cell.angle_beta   90.00
_cell.angle_gamma   90.00
#
_symmetry.space_group_name_H-M   'P 1'
#
loop_
_entity.id
_entity.type
_entity.pdbx_description
1 polymer ?
#
loop_
_entity_poly.entity_id
_entity_poly.type
_entity_poly.pdbx_seq_one_letter_code
_entity_poly.pdbx_strand_id
1 'polypeptide(L)'
;MSTRDTNQINGRNSNQINDTEINQINGTEHDDDLRGSDEQVVRDEIYGQGGADSLFGGPGGDYINPGIDNSADVIWYKTFSERTDLIENFDPNDEDIVVLTSGFFWDLVEEYGLNSDANVDDWLKIELEIDQFGSHALIKVDRDGLQGNTPFRTLATLKNVDPNDLTIDIQEDGDFIIG
;
A
#
# COMPACT_ATOMS: atom_id res chain seq x y z
N MET A 1 7.36 26.31 -13.91
CA MET A 1 6.36 25.27 -14.27
C MET A 1 7.14 24.17 -14.95
N SER A 2 7.67 23.24 -14.15
CA SER A 2 8.26 22.00 -14.67
C SER A 2 7.12 21.02 -14.77
N THR A 3 6.84 20.52 -15.96
CA THR A 3 6.06 19.29 -16.12
C THR A 3 6.92 18.19 -15.49
N ARG A 4 6.45 17.59 -14.38
CA ARG A 4 7.09 16.39 -13.84
C ARG A 4 7.07 15.35 -14.96
N ASP A 5 8.25 14.95 -15.43
CA ASP A 5 8.40 13.90 -16.42
C ASP A 5 8.24 12.56 -15.69
N THR A 6 7.03 12.22 -15.26
CA THR A 6 6.75 10.94 -14.59
C THR A 6 6.79 9.80 -15.61
N ASN A 7 7.65 8.78 -15.43
CA ASN A 7 7.60 7.61 -16.30
C ASN A 7 6.53 6.64 -15.79
N GLN A 8 5.64 6.20 -16.67
CA GLN A 8 4.69 5.12 -16.35
C GLN A 8 5.31 3.77 -16.70
N ILE A 9 5.41 2.87 -15.71
CA ILE A 9 5.94 1.52 -15.89
C ILE A 9 4.90 0.52 -15.37
N ASN A 10 4.38 -0.32 -16.29
CA ASN A 10 3.33 -1.29 -16.00
C ASN A 10 3.85 -2.72 -16.15
N GLY A 11 3.56 -3.60 -15.18
CA GLY A 11 3.97 -5.00 -15.14
C GLY A 11 3.26 -5.96 -16.11
N ARG A 12 2.85 -5.55 -17.32
CA ARG A 12 2.13 -6.45 -18.25
C ARG A 12 3.09 -7.19 -19.20
N ASN A 13 3.44 -8.43 -18.88
CA ASN A 13 3.94 -9.37 -19.89
C ASN A 13 2.81 -9.75 -20.87
N SER A 14 2.76 -9.06 -22.01
CA SER A 14 1.78 -9.31 -23.07
C SER A 14 2.02 -10.67 -23.73
N ASN A 15 1.33 -11.71 -23.23
CA ASN A 15 1.05 -13.04 -23.81
C ASN A 15 1.49 -14.22 -22.92
N GLN A 16 0.82 -14.48 -21.80
CA GLN A 16 0.76 -15.86 -21.30
C GLN A 16 -0.47 -16.11 -20.42
N ILE A 17 -1.27 -17.08 -20.84
CA ILE A 17 -2.56 -17.45 -20.24
C ILE A 17 -2.38 -18.33 -19.00
N ASN A 18 -1.25 -18.17 -18.29
CA ASN A 18 -0.83 -18.91 -17.10
C ASN A 18 0.10 -18.04 -16.23
N ASP A 19 -0.25 -16.77 -16.00
CA ASP A 19 0.63 -15.85 -15.29
C ASP A 19 0.57 -16.10 -13.77
N THR A 20 1.37 -17.08 -13.35
CA THR A 20 1.78 -17.26 -11.95
C THR A 20 3.18 -16.71 -11.73
N GLU A 21 3.73 -15.98 -12.71
CA GLU A 21 5.09 -15.44 -12.63
C GLU A 21 5.06 -14.13 -11.86
N ILE A 22 6.10 -13.91 -11.06
CA ILE A 22 6.27 -12.65 -10.34
C ILE A 22 6.66 -11.58 -11.36
N ASN A 23 5.92 -10.46 -11.46
CA ASN A 23 6.37 -9.35 -12.29
C ASN A 23 7.38 -8.51 -11.54
N GLN A 24 8.54 -8.30 -12.15
CA GLN A 24 9.55 -7.40 -11.61
C GLN A 24 9.44 -6.04 -12.31
N ILE A 25 9.14 -5.00 -11.54
CA ILE A 25 8.98 -3.62 -11.99
C ILE A 25 10.09 -2.80 -11.34
N ASN A 26 10.93 -2.18 -12.16
CA ASN A 26 12.02 -1.33 -11.70
C ASN A 26 11.79 0.08 -12.24
N GLY A 27 11.70 1.05 -11.34
CA GLY A 27 11.77 2.47 -11.61
C GLY A 27 13.17 2.93 -11.99
N THR A 28 13.36 4.23 -11.91
CA THR A 28 14.52 4.99 -12.33
C THR A 28 14.98 5.88 -11.17
N GLU A 29 15.96 6.76 -11.40
CA GLU A 29 16.38 7.74 -10.39
C GLU A 29 15.52 9.02 -10.42
N HIS A 30 14.30 8.95 -10.96
CA HIS A 30 13.36 10.07 -11.10
C HIS A 30 11.95 9.60 -10.75
N ASP A 31 11.06 10.55 -10.45
CA ASP A 31 9.64 10.32 -10.18
C ASP A 31 8.98 9.36 -11.19
N ASP A 32 8.49 8.21 -10.72
CA ASP A 32 7.85 7.18 -11.53
C ASP A 32 6.42 6.86 -11.04
N ASP A 33 5.58 6.37 -11.95
CA ASP A 33 4.27 5.77 -11.65
C ASP A 33 4.37 4.27 -11.96
N LEU A 34 4.56 3.48 -10.90
CA LEU A 34 4.85 2.06 -10.95
C LEU A 34 3.61 1.26 -10.58
N ARG A 35 3.16 0.40 -11.51
CA ARG A 35 1.93 -0.38 -11.36
C ARG A 35 2.15 -1.86 -11.59
N GLY A 36 1.88 -2.64 -10.55
CA GLY A 36 1.72 -4.08 -10.61
C GLY A 36 0.46 -4.51 -11.35
N SER A 37 0.02 -5.71 -11.05
CA SER A 37 -1.07 -6.41 -11.73
C SER A 37 -2.41 -5.90 -11.22
N ASP A 38 -3.27 -5.33 -12.08
CA ASP A 38 -4.56 -4.79 -11.63
C ASP A 38 -5.67 -5.86 -11.49
N GLU A 39 -5.64 -6.93 -12.29
CA GLU A 39 -6.79 -7.86 -12.45
C GLU A 39 -6.51 -9.28 -11.95
N GLN A 40 -5.25 -9.63 -11.72
CA GLN A 40 -4.84 -10.98 -11.35
C GLN A 40 -4.24 -10.95 -9.95
N VAL A 41 -4.60 -11.94 -9.12
CA VAL A 41 -3.99 -12.11 -7.79
C VAL A 41 -2.62 -12.75 -7.97
N VAL A 42 -1.63 -11.91 -8.31
CA VAL A 42 -0.25 -12.28 -8.60
C VAL A 42 0.65 -11.48 -7.69
N ARG A 43 1.77 -12.06 -7.26
CA ARG A 43 2.77 -11.32 -6.48
C ARG A 43 3.64 -10.55 -7.45
N ASP A 44 3.76 -9.26 -7.24
CA ASP A 44 4.70 -8.39 -7.95
C ASP A 44 5.87 -8.00 -7.05
N GLU A 45 7.00 -7.64 -7.68
CA GLU A 45 8.16 -7.04 -7.04
C GLU A 45 8.39 -5.66 -7.66
N ILE A 46 8.14 -4.60 -6.87
CA ILE A 46 8.20 -3.21 -7.32
C ILE A 46 9.35 -2.50 -6.60
N TYR A 47 10.24 -1.88 -7.37
CA TYR A 47 11.39 -1.11 -6.87
C TYR A 47 11.36 0.30 -7.47
N GLY A 48 11.09 1.33 -6.67
CA GLY A 48 11.08 2.74 -7.12
C GLY A 48 12.47 3.26 -7.44
N GLN A 49 13.45 2.93 -6.60
CA GLN A 49 14.85 3.37 -6.62
C GLN A 49 15.02 4.76 -6.00
N GLY A 50 14.79 5.84 -6.74
CA GLY A 50 14.84 7.20 -6.22
C GLY A 50 14.04 8.18 -7.08
N GLY A 51 13.77 9.36 -6.56
CA GLY A 51 12.69 10.22 -7.05
C GLY A 51 11.43 10.06 -6.20
N ALA A 52 10.43 10.90 -6.44
CA ALA A 52 9.15 10.82 -5.72
C ALA A 52 8.18 9.93 -6.49
N ASP A 53 8.08 8.67 -6.10
CA ASP A 53 7.39 7.60 -6.79
C ASP A 53 5.95 7.41 -6.32
N SER A 54 5.11 6.92 -7.23
CA SER A 54 3.76 6.44 -6.94
C SER A 54 3.67 4.96 -7.24
N LEU A 55 3.50 4.14 -6.20
CA LEU A 55 3.58 2.69 -6.26
C LEU A 55 2.21 2.04 -6.02
N PHE A 56 1.79 1.18 -6.93
CA PHE A 56 0.56 0.39 -6.83
C PHE A 56 0.93 -1.10 -6.97
N GLY A 57 0.80 -1.88 -5.89
CA GLY A 57 0.97 -3.35 -5.94
C GLY A 57 -0.12 -4.02 -6.77
N GLY A 58 -1.37 -3.71 -6.42
CA GLY A 58 -2.54 -4.39 -6.99
C GLY A 58 -2.90 -5.64 -6.19
N PRO A 59 -3.80 -6.52 -6.69
CA PRO A 59 -4.13 -7.74 -5.99
C PRO A 59 -2.94 -8.70 -5.97
N GLY A 60 -2.49 -9.04 -4.78
CA GLY A 60 -1.26 -9.79 -4.63
C GLY A 60 -0.85 -9.82 -3.17
N GLY A 61 0.28 -10.43 -2.88
CA GLY A 61 0.96 -10.14 -1.62
C GLY A 61 2.32 -9.64 -2.03
N ASP A 62 2.38 -8.38 -2.41
CA ASP A 62 3.46 -7.83 -3.22
C ASP A 62 4.69 -7.51 -2.37
N TYR A 63 5.83 -7.40 -3.03
CA TYR A 63 7.02 -6.81 -2.46
C TYR A 63 7.17 -5.41 -3.05
N ILE A 64 7.18 -4.39 -2.20
CA ILE A 64 7.30 -2.99 -2.60
C ILE A 64 8.51 -2.38 -1.88
N ASN A 65 9.39 -1.76 -2.64
CA ASN A 65 10.53 -1.00 -2.15
C ASN A 65 10.48 0.38 -2.81
N PRO A 66 10.03 1.44 -2.10
CA PRO A 66 9.89 2.77 -2.66
C PRO A 66 11.28 3.31 -3.03
N GLY A 67 12.25 3.26 -2.13
CA GLY A 67 13.62 3.61 -2.45
C GLY A 67 14.42 3.84 -1.18
N ILE A 68 15.64 4.36 -1.33
CA ILE A 68 16.34 5.00 -0.21
C ILE A 68 16.86 6.33 -0.75
N ASP A 69 16.05 7.38 -0.61
CA ASP A 69 16.42 8.75 -0.90
C ASP A 69 15.72 9.72 0.06
N ASN A 70 15.59 11.01 -0.30
CA ASN A 70 14.90 12.00 0.53
C ASN A 70 13.63 12.54 -0.16
N SER A 71 13.06 11.76 -1.08
CA SER A 71 11.87 12.10 -1.84
C SER A 71 10.69 11.37 -1.23
N ALA A 72 9.54 12.04 -1.15
CA ALA A 72 8.35 11.44 -0.60
C ALA A 72 7.74 10.43 -1.59
N ASP A 73 7.72 9.15 -1.23
CA ASP A 73 7.09 8.09 -2.00
C ASP A 73 5.66 7.81 -1.52
N VAL A 74 4.80 7.38 -2.44
CA VAL A 74 3.38 7.14 -2.16
C VAL A 74 3.00 5.73 -2.57
N ILE A 75 2.66 4.90 -1.59
CA ILE A 75 2.12 3.55 -1.81
C ILE A 75 0.59 3.59 -1.72
N TRP A 76 -0.09 3.12 -2.78
CA TRP A 76 -1.54 3.28 -2.91
C TRP A 76 -2.29 1.96 -2.77
N TYR A 77 -3.40 2.01 -2.03
CA TYR A 77 -4.39 0.95 -1.92
C TYR A 77 -5.79 1.44 -2.31
N LYS A 78 -6.43 0.70 -3.20
CA LYS A 78 -7.78 0.95 -3.74
C LYS A 78 -8.82 -0.04 -3.25
N THR A 79 -8.42 -1.26 -2.89
CA THR A 79 -9.37 -2.30 -2.43
C THR A 79 -8.77 -3.18 -1.34
N PHE A 80 -9.62 -3.82 -0.53
CA PHE A 80 -9.15 -4.78 0.49
C PHE A 80 -8.54 -6.07 -0.11
N SER A 81 -8.70 -6.28 -1.42
CA SER A 81 -8.14 -7.43 -2.11
C SER A 81 -6.61 -7.34 -2.30
N GLU A 82 -6.05 -6.13 -2.25
CA GLU A 82 -4.61 -5.78 -2.42
C GLU A 82 -3.78 -6.00 -1.14
N ARG A 83 -4.37 -6.62 -0.12
CA ARG A 83 -3.73 -6.87 1.17
C ARG A 83 -2.59 -7.90 1.08
N THR A 84 -1.79 -7.94 2.14
CA THR A 84 -0.65 -8.83 2.42
C THR A 84 0.68 -8.43 1.82
N ASP A 85 0.83 -7.15 1.49
CA ASP A 85 2.07 -6.62 0.96
C ASP A 85 3.16 -6.53 2.03
N LEU A 86 4.39 -6.65 1.54
CA LEU A 86 5.62 -6.44 2.27
C LEU A 86 6.31 -5.19 1.71
N ILE A 87 6.41 -4.15 2.54
CA ILE A 87 7.02 -2.88 2.16
C ILE A 87 8.35 -2.76 2.91
N GLU A 88 9.45 -2.68 2.18
CA GLU A 88 10.79 -2.45 2.72
C GLU A 88 11.27 -1.04 2.37
N ASN A 89 12.10 -0.46 3.24
CA ASN A 89 12.64 0.91 3.10
C ASN A 89 11.61 2.04 3.11
N PHE A 90 10.42 1.81 3.66
CA PHE A 90 9.50 2.90 3.98
C PHE A 90 10.11 3.81 5.06
N ASP A 91 10.30 5.09 4.77
CA ASP A 91 10.85 6.07 5.72
C ASP A 91 9.86 7.23 5.97
N PRO A 92 9.14 7.22 7.13
CA PRO A 92 8.25 8.33 7.46
C PRO A 92 9.01 9.66 7.69
N ASN A 93 10.33 9.66 7.88
CA ASN A 93 11.12 10.89 8.01
C ASN A 93 11.36 11.59 6.66
N ASP A 94 11.33 10.84 5.56
CA ASP A 94 11.43 11.36 4.19
C ASP A 94 10.04 11.64 3.56
N GLU A 95 9.00 11.57 4.40
CA GLU A 95 7.59 11.82 4.08
C GLU A 95 6.94 10.71 3.21
N ASP A 96 7.48 9.49 3.25
CA ASP A 96 6.81 8.32 2.66
C ASP A 96 5.44 8.10 3.31
N ILE A 97 4.45 7.78 2.47
CA ILE A 97 3.09 7.56 2.92
C ILE A 97 2.44 6.35 2.25
N VAL A 98 1.58 5.68 3.02
CA VAL A 98 0.60 4.74 2.50
C VAL A 98 -0.74 5.45 2.42
N VAL A 99 -1.41 5.34 1.27
CA VAL A 99 -2.72 5.94 1.01
C VAL A 99 -3.76 4.86 0.82
N LEU A 100 -4.75 4.83 1.71
CA LEU A 100 -6.01 4.14 1.45
C LEU A 100 -6.96 5.14 0.80
N THR A 101 -7.26 4.94 -0.47
CA THR A 101 -8.18 5.84 -1.17
C THR A 101 -9.56 5.81 -0.54
N SER A 102 -10.34 6.87 -0.70
CA SER A 102 -11.78 6.88 -0.38
C SER A 102 -12.52 5.72 -1.03
N GLY A 103 -12.10 5.28 -2.22
CA GLY A 103 -12.59 4.08 -2.90
C GLY A 103 -12.35 2.79 -2.09
N PHE A 104 -11.24 2.68 -1.37
CA PHE A 104 -10.96 1.56 -0.47
C PHE A 104 -12.00 1.46 0.64
N PHE A 105 -12.35 2.60 1.27
CA PHE A 105 -13.39 2.61 2.30
C PHE A 105 -14.77 2.24 1.75
N TRP A 106 -15.12 2.74 0.57
CA TRP A 106 -16.39 2.38 -0.06
C TRP A 106 -16.46 0.93 -0.53
N ASP A 107 -15.33 0.33 -0.95
CA ASP A 107 -15.21 -1.12 -1.18
C ASP A 107 -15.56 -1.90 0.11
N LEU A 108 -15.07 -1.47 1.29
CA LEU A 108 -15.46 -2.06 2.57
C LEU A 108 -16.96 -1.96 2.85
N VAL A 109 -17.56 -0.80 2.60
CA VAL A 109 -18.99 -0.57 2.84
C VAL A 109 -19.86 -1.40 1.90
N GLU A 110 -19.55 -1.39 0.61
CA GLU A 110 -20.38 -2.00 -0.44
C GLU A 110 -20.22 -3.53 -0.50
N GLU A 111 -18.99 -4.03 -0.42
CA GLU A 111 -18.69 -5.46 -0.62
C GLU A 111 -18.59 -6.26 0.67
N TYR A 112 -18.22 -5.61 1.79
CA TYR A 112 -17.95 -6.30 3.05
C TYR A 112 -18.90 -5.92 4.18
N GLY A 113 -19.78 -4.94 3.97
CA GLY A 113 -20.84 -4.57 4.91
C GLY A 113 -20.35 -3.72 6.09
N LEU A 114 -19.21 -3.05 5.95
CA LEU A 114 -18.80 -2.01 6.90
C LEU A 114 -19.88 -0.93 6.96
N ASN A 115 -20.17 -0.42 8.16
CA ASN A 115 -21.09 0.69 8.29
C ASN A 115 -20.46 1.98 7.73
N SER A 116 -21.17 2.70 6.87
CA SER A 116 -20.72 3.96 6.27
C SER A 116 -20.42 5.08 7.28
N ASP A 117 -20.88 4.95 8.52
CA ASP A 117 -20.59 5.88 9.62
C ASP A 117 -19.61 5.31 10.67
N ALA A 118 -18.92 4.22 10.36
CA ALA A 118 -17.94 3.61 11.25
C ALA A 118 -16.80 4.59 11.57
N ASN A 119 -16.35 4.60 12.83
CA ASN A 119 -15.14 5.34 13.18
C ASN A 119 -13.93 4.63 12.60
N VAL A 120 -12.86 5.37 12.27
CA VAL A 120 -11.63 4.79 11.71
C VAL A 120 -11.07 3.68 12.61
N ASP A 121 -11.04 3.91 13.91
CA ASP A 121 -10.56 2.92 14.90
C ASP A 121 -11.39 1.62 14.93
N ASP A 122 -12.62 1.64 14.39
CA ASP A 122 -13.47 0.44 14.32
C ASP A 122 -13.01 -0.52 13.20
N TRP A 123 -12.25 -0.05 12.21
CA TRP A 123 -11.90 -0.84 11.03
C TRP A 123 -10.46 -0.70 10.54
N LEU A 124 -9.69 0.28 10.98
CA LEU A 124 -8.29 0.49 10.61
C LEU A 124 -7.44 0.68 11.87
N LYS A 125 -6.28 0.02 11.91
CA LYS A 125 -5.28 0.23 12.96
C LYS A 125 -3.87 -0.11 12.51
N ILE A 126 -2.90 0.37 13.28
CA ILE A 126 -1.49 0.01 13.15
C ILE A 126 -1.09 -0.80 14.39
N GLU A 127 -0.46 -1.96 14.19
CA GLU A 127 0.03 -2.82 15.28
C GLU A 127 1.53 -3.07 15.16
N LEU A 128 2.21 -3.21 16.31
CA LEU A 128 3.61 -3.61 16.37
C LEU A 128 3.74 -5.14 16.26
N GLU A 129 4.56 -5.59 15.32
CA GLU A 129 5.08 -6.96 15.28
C GLU A 129 6.60 -6.93 15.52
N ILE A 130 7.11 -7.86 16.35
CA ILE A 130 8.56 -8.01 16.58
C ILE A 130 8.94 -9.44 16.24
N ASP A 131 9.94 -9.59 15.38
CA ASP A 131 10.53 -10.87 15.04
C ASP A 131 12.06 -10.85 15.22
N GLN A 132 12.74 -11.87 14.67
CA GLN A 132 14.21 -11.98 14.73
C GLN A 132 14.95 -10.97 13.84
N PHE A 133 14.24 -10.25 12.98
CA PHE A 133 14.75 -9.28 12.01
C PHE A 133 14.46 -7.83 12.40
N GLY A 134 13.51 -7.56 13.30
CA GLY A 134 13.30 -6.21 13.84
C GLY A 134 11.88 -5.96 14.37
N SER A 135 11.55 -4.68 14.56
CA SER A 135 10.18 -4.19 14.76
C SER A 135 9.54 -3.87 13.41
N HIS A 136 8.28 -4.21 13.22
CA HIS A 136 7.53 -3.97 12.00
C HIS A 136 6.20 -3.31 12.37
N ALA A 137 5.76 -2.38 11.53
CA ALA A 137 4.42 -1.83 11.62
C ALA A 137 3.47 -2.61 10.70
N LEU A 138 2.40 -3.13 11.28
CA LEU A 138 1.34 -3.82 10.54
C LEU A 138 0.17 -2.86 10.36
N ILE A 139 -0.11 -2.45 9.13
CA ILE A 139 -1.37 -1.79 8.79
C ILE A 139 -2.43 -2.87 8.69
N LYS A 140 -3.47 -2.79 9.51
CA LYS A 140 -4.50 -3.83 9.62
C LYS A 140 -5.89 -3.26 9.42
N VAL A 141 -6.68 -4.00 8.64
CA VAL A 141 -8.04 -3.63 8.29
C VAL A 141 -9.01 -4.73 8.73
N ASP A 142 -10.08 -4.33 9.39
CA ASP A 142 -11.26 -5.13 9.68
C ASP A 142 -12.38 -4.74 8.71
N ARG A 143 -12.63 -5.60 7.74
CA ARG A 143 -13.49 -5.29 6.59
C ARG A 143 -14.98 -5.15 6.93
N ASP A 144 -15.43 -5.71 8.07
CA ASP A 144 -16.80 -5.55 8.56
C ASP A 144 -16.86 -4.75 9.88
N GLY A 145 -15.71 -4.21 10.32
CA GLY A 145 -15.52 -3.41 11.52
C GLY A 145 -15.81 -4.16 12.83
N LEU A 146 -15.62 -3.49 13.97
CA LEU A 146 -15.84 -4.08 15.31
C LEU A 146 -17.24 -4.63 15.58
N GLN A 147 -18.23 -4.24 14.78
CA GLN A 147 -19.62 -4.72 14.88
C GLN A 147 -19.83 -6.06 14.17
N GLY A 148 -18.91 -6.39 13.25
CA GLY A 148 -18.89 -7.62 12.48
C GLY A 148 -18.28 -8.81 13.23
N ASN A 149 -18.08 -9.90 12.49
CA ASN A 149 -17.48 -11.13 13.03
C ASN A 149 -16.16 -11.46 12.36
N THR A 150 -15.68 -10.65 11.41
CA THR A 150 -14.36 -10.88 10.84
C THR A 150 -13.28 -10.23 11.70
N PRO A 151 -12.08 -10.84 11.78
CA PRO A 151 -10.98 -10.21 12.49
C PRO A 151 -10.23 -9.25 11.57
N PHE A 152 -9.58 -8.26 12.17
CA PHE A 152 -8.50 -7.50 11.52
C PHE A 152 -7.50 -8.41 10.79
N ARG A 153 -7.22 -8.08 9.54
CA ARG A 153 -6.19 -8.72 8.71
C ARG A 153 -5.14 -7.70 8.29
N THR A 154 -3.92 -8.14 8.13
CA THR A 154 -2.82 -7.31 7.63
C THR A 154 -3.08 -6.92 6.18
N LEU A 155 -3.13 -5.61 5.94
CA LEU A 155 -3.08 -4.98 4.63
C LEU A 155 -1.64 -4.89 4.14
N ALA A 156 -0.77 -4.30 4.94
CA ALA A 156 0.64 -4.12 4.60
C ALA A 156 1.52 -4.29 5.84
N THR A 157 2.74 -4.78 5.61
CA THR A 157 3.80 -4.89 6.61
C THR A 157 4.91 -3.91 6.25
N LEU A 158 5.09 -2.86 7.05
CA LEU A 158 6.19 -1.92 6.92
C LEU A 158 7.39 -2.44 7.70
N LYS A 159 8.40 -2.93 6.99
CA LYS A 159 9.57 -3.56 7.60
C LYS A 159 10.47 -2.51 8.23
N ASN A 160 10.88 -2.80 9.46
CA ASN A 160 11.78 -1.98 10.27
C ASN A 160 11.24 -0.57 10.61
N VAL A 161 9.91 -0.39 10.54
CA VAL A 161 9.23 0.85 10.94
C VAL A 161 8.63 0.68 12.34
N ASP A 162 8.82 1.66 13.22
CA ASP A 162 8.14 1.73 14.53
C ASP A 162 6.73 2.31 14.33
N PRO A 163 5.64 1.61 14.73
CA PRO A 163 4.29 2.16 14.68
C PRO A 163 4.08 3.50 15.36
N ASN A 164 4.92 3.86 16.35
CA ASN A 164 4.81 5.15 17.04
C ASN A 164 5.29 6.32 16.18
N ASP A 165 6.02 6.06 15.11
CA ASP A 165 6.46 7.06 14.13
C ASP A 165 5.39 7.30 13.06
N LEU A 166 4.26 6.58 13.11
CA LEU A 166 3.17 6.67 12.14
C LEU A 166 1.92 7.30 12.74
N THR A 167 1.23 8.06 11.91
CA THR A 167 -0.09 8.61 12.21
C THR A 167 -1.11 8.18 11.16
N ILE A 168 -2.40 8.33 11.47
CA ILE A 168 -3.48 8.17 10.49
C ILE A 168 -4.15 9.54 10.37
N ASP A 169 -4.10 10.13 9.17
CA ASP A 169 -4.78 11.38 8.84
C ASP A 169 -5.87 11.14 7.79
N ILE A 170 -6.96 11.90 7.88
CA ILE A 170 -8.09 11.80 6.94
C ILE A 170 -8.14 13.09 6.15
N GLN A 171 -7.95 12.99 4.83
CA GLN A 171 -7.95 14.13 3.93
C GLN A 171 -9.38 14.59 3.59
N GLU A 172 -9.52 15.83 3.09
CA GLU A 172 -10.82 16.41 2.72
C GLU A 172 -11.56 15.62 1.63
N ASP A 173 -10.82 14.90 0.79
CA ASP A 173 -11.36 14.02 -0.26
C ASP A 173 -11.75 12.63 0.26
N GLY A 174 -11.50 12.34 1.54
CA GLY A 174 -11.84 11.09 2.20
C GLY A 174 -10.78 9.99 2.08
N ASP A 175 -9.60 10.32 1.56
CA ASP A 175 -8.45 9.41 1.59
C ASP A 175 -7.86 9.33 3.01
N PHE A 176 -7.34 8.16 3.38
CA PHE A 176 -6.65 7.93 4.65
C PHE A 176 -5.15 7.82 4.39
N ILE A 177 -4.39 8.70 5.01
CA ILE A 177 -2.93 8.80 4.87
C ILE A 177 -2.28 8.19 6.11
N ILE A 178 -1.33 7.30 5.89
CA ILE A 178 -0.55 6.64 6.93
C ILE A 178 0.92 6.99 6.72
N GLY A 179 1.51 7.72 7.66
CA GLY A 179 2.89 8.20 7.64
C GLY A 179 3.20 9.05 8.86
#